data_AF-A0A729JQ62-F1
#
_entry.id   AF-A0A729JQ62-F1
#
_cell.length_a   1.000
_cell.length_b   1.000
_cell.length_c   1.000
_cell.angle_alpha   90.00
_cell.angle_beta   90.00
_cell.angle_gamma   90.00
#
_symmetry.space_group_name_H-M   'P 1'
#
loop_
_entity.id
_entity.type
_entity.pdbx_description
1 polymer ?
#
loop_
_entity_poly.entity_id
_entity_poly.type
_entity_poly.pdbx_seq_one_letter_code
_entity_poly.pdbx_strand_id
1 'polypeptide(L)'
;MTFKMSSKAQTIKIFNLRSDTNEFIGAGDAYIPQHTELPFHSTYSEPPEIPSGQIAAFEFEKAVWSLTENHRSQTVYRTDTREAFYIQELGPLPGNAILVSPDGEYQK
;
A
#
# COMPACT_ATOMS: atom_id res chain seq x y z
N MET A 1 -11.22 15.08 -2.32
CA MET A 1 -11.48 16.04 -1.23
C MET A 1 -10.20 16.80 -0.92
N THR A 2 -10.25 18.12 -0.72
CA THR A 2 -9.07 18.96 -0.43
C THR A 2 -8.98 19.23 1.07
N PHE A 3 -7.80 19.05 1.67
CA PHE A 3 -7.56 19.40 3.06
C PHE A 3 -7.78 20.90 3.28
N LYS A 4 -8.58 21.26 4.29
CA LYS A 4 -8.87 22.66 4.60
C LYS A 4 -7.81 23.22 5.56
N MET A 5 -6.99 24.15 5.08
CA MET A 5 -6.01 24.85 5.93
C MET A 5 -6.68 25.58 7.09
N SER A 6 -6.01 25.59 8.24
CA SER A 6 -6.47 26.26 9.47
C SER A 6 -5.65 27.53 9.72
N SER A 7 -6.28 28.56 10.30
CA SER A 7 -5.60 29.76 10.83
C SER A 7 -4.92 29.54 12.19
N LYS A 8 -5.03 28.32 12.74
CA LYS A 8 -4.34 27.88 13.95
C LYS A 8 -3.52 26.64 13.66
N ALA A 9 -2.36 26.53 14.29
CA ALA A 9 -1.60 25.29 14.27
C ALA A 9 -2.41 24.16 14.91
N GLN A 10 -2.26 22.96 14.36
CA GLN A 10 -3.00 21.77 14.79
C GLN A 10 -2.10 20.54 14.70
N THR A 11 -2.34 19.59 15.59
CA THR A 11 -1.78 18.24 15.46
C THR A 11 -2.90 17.31 15.04
N ILE A 12 -2.72 16.63 13.91
CA ILE A 12 -3.73 15.71 13.37
C ILE A 12 -3.09 14.36 13.08
N LYS A 13 -3.88 13.30 13.20
CA LYS A 13 -3.48 11.98 12.73
C LYS A 13 -3.44 11.98 11.21
N ILE A 14 -2.32 11.53 10.67
CA ILE A 14 -2.10 11.32 9.24
C ILE A 14 -1.72 9.87 8.98
N PHE A 15 -1.89 9.48 7.73
CA PHE A 15 -1.52 8.18 7.19
C PHE A 15 -0.45 8.44 6.13
N ASN A 16 0.75 7.95 6.42
CA ASN A 16 1.92 8.14 5.57
C ASN A 16 1.89 7.13 4.44
N LEU A 17 2.31 7.60 3.27
CA LEU A 17 2.34 6.84 2.05
C LEU A 17 3.78 6.76 1.53
N ARG A 18 4.12 5.66 0.89
CA ARG A 18 5.38 5.52 0.18
C ARG A 18 5.38 6.43 -1.06
N SER A 19 6.50 7.08 -1.34
CA SER A 19 6.54 8.14 -2.37
C SER A 19 6.44 7.66 -3.81
N ASP A 20 6.76 6.40 -4.08
CA ASP A 20 6.74 5.78 -5.41
C ASP A 20 5.41 5.08 -5.73
N THR A 21 4.80 4.40 -4.76
CA THR A 21 3.58 3.59 -4.97
C THR A 21 2.33 4.17 -4.31
N ASN A 22 2.46 5.21 -3.48
CA ASN A 22 1.41 5.73 -2.62
C ASN A 22 0.78 4.66 -1.70
N GLU A 23 1.52 3.59 -1.41
CA GLU A 23 1.09 2.54 -0.50
C GLU A 23 1.15 3.01 0.95
N PHE A 24 0.18 2.60 1.76
CA PHE A 24 0.17 2.89 3.18
C PHE A 24 1.37 2.26 3.89
N ILE A 25 2.15 3.07 4.60
CA ILE A 25 3.33 2.63 5.36
C ILE A 25 3.21 2.85 6.87
N GLY A 26 2.19 3.56 7.33
CA GLY A 26 1.94 3.73 8.76
C GLY A 26 1.20 5.01 9.12
N ALA A 27 0.54 4.99 10.28
CA ALA A 27 -0.13 6.16 10.84
C ALA A 27 0.78 6.89 11.83
N GLY A 28 0.62 8.21 11.92
CA GLY A 28 1.34 9.02 12.90
C GLY A 28 0.66 10.38 13.09
N ASP A 29 1.08 11.11 14.10
CA ASP A 29 0.59 12.47 14.33
C ASP A 29 1.51 13.47 13.63
N ALA A 30 0.93 14.39 12.86
CA ALA A 30 1.64 15.47 12.21
C ALA A 30 1.22 16.81 12.81
N TYR A 31 2.22 17.60 13.19
CA TYR A 31 2.04 19.01 13.51
C TYR A 31 1.95 19.80 12.20
N ILE A 32 0.81 20.46 11.99
CA ILE A 32 0.50 21.30 10.83
C ILE A 32 0.47 22.76 11.30
N PRO A 33 1.48 23.57 10.94
CA PRO A 33 1.45 25.01 11.22
C PRO A 33 0.23 25.70 10.60
N GLN A 34 -0.11 26.87 11.14
CA GLN A 34 -1.17 27.71 10.55
C GLN A 34 -0.87 28.02 9.08
N HIS A 35 -1.92 28.01 8.25
CA HIS A 35 -1.84 28.29 6.80
C HIS A 35 -0.91 27.35 6.02
N THR A 36 -0.75 26.10 6.48
CA THR A 36 -0.02 25.06 5.75
C THR A 36 -0.92 23.88 5.40
N GLU A 37 -0.48 23.09 4.43
CA GLU A 37 -1.15 21.87 3.98
C GLU A 37 -0.57 20.63 4.68
N LEU A 38 -1.14 19.48 4.34
CA LEU A 38 -0.60 18.19 4.75
C LEU A 38 0.79 17.94 4.14
N PRO A 39 1.65 17.19 4.84
CA PRO A 39 2.89 16.68 4.26
C PRO A 39 2.64 15.95 2.95
N PHE A 40 3.57 16.08 2.00
CA PHE A 40 3.49 15.34 0.75
C PHE A 40 3.55 13.83 1.02
N HIS A 41 2.87 13.04 0.18
CA HIS A 41 2.65 11.60 0.41
C HIS A 41 2.04 11.27 1.77
N SER A 42 1.09 12.09 2.22
CA SER A 42 0.25 11.76 3.38
C SER A 42 -1.21 12.05 3.08
N THR A 43 -2.09 11.39 3.82
CA THR A 43 -3.53 11.65 3.81
C THR A 43 -4.07 11.68 5.24
N TYR A 44 -5.16 12.41 5.43
CA TYR A 44 -5.92 12.44 6.68
C TYR A 44 -7.11 11.47 6.65
N SER A 45 -7.35 10.82 5.51
CA SER A 45 -8.34 9.77 5.35
C SER A 45 -7.80 8.45 5.91
N GLU A 46 -8.55 7.82 6.81
CA GLU A 46 -8.19 6.51 7.36
C GLU A 46 -8.19 5.44 6.25
N PRO A 47 -7.16 4.57 6.19
CA PRO A 47 -7.17 3.44 5.29
C PRO A 47 -8.29 2.45 5.67
N PRO A 48 -8.80 1.69 4.69
CA PRO A 48 -9.71 0.58 5.00
C PRO A 48 -8.97 -0.51 5.78
N GLU A 49 -9.73 -1.49 6.27
CA GLU A 49 -9.14 -2.74 6.74
C GLU A 49 -8.34 -3.40 5.61
N ILE A 50 -7.10 -3.79 5.90
CA ILE A 50 -6.18 -4.38 4.92
C ILE A 50 -6.09 -5.88 5.20
N PRO A 51 -6.69 -6.74 4.36
CA PRO A 51 -6.57 -8.19 4.48
C PRO A 51 -5.12 -8.65 4.35
N SER A 52 -4.81 -9.82 4.93
CA SER A 52 -3.50 -10.45 4.74
C SER A 52 -3.19 -10.67 3.26
N GLY A 53 -1.98 -10.34 2.82
CA GLY A 53 -1.57 -10.44 1.42
C GLY A 53 -2.05 -9.29 0.52
N GLN A 54 -2.66 -8.25 1.09
CA GLN A 54 -3.00 -7.02 0.38
C GLN A 54 -2.28 -5.81 0.97
N ILE A 55 -2.32 -4.71 0.24
CA ILE A 55 -1.89 -3.40 0.70
C ILE A 55 -2.90 -2.35 0.23
N ALA A 56 -3.08 -1.29 1.04
CA ALA A 56 -3.87 -0.14 0.63
C ALA A 56 -2.97 0.89 -0.06
N ALA A 57 -3.37 1.35 -1.24
CA ALA A 57 -2.76 2.46 -1.94
C ALA A 57 -3.75 3.62 -2.07
N PHE A 58 -3.28 4.85 -1.89
CA PHE A 58 -4.15 6.03 -1.95
C PHE A 58 -4.07 6.69 -3.33
N GLU A 59 -5.22 6.90 -3.97
CA GLU A 59 -5.34 7.60 -5.23
C GLU A 59 -5.68 9.07 -4.98
N PHE A 60 -4.71 9.96 -5.16
CA PHE A 60 -4.87 11.39 -4.85
C PHE A 60 -5.93 12.09 -5.70
N GLU A 61 -6.08 11.74 -6.98
CA GLU A 61 -7.04 12.40 -7.88
C GLU A 61 -8.48 12.16 -7.44
N LYS A 62 -8.79 10.92 -7.03
CA LYS A 62 -10.12 10.54 -6.55
C LYS A 62 -10.28 10.70 -5.04
N ALA A 63 -9.16 10.84 -4.31
CA ALA A 63 -9.07 10.84 -2.85
C ALA A 63 -9.72 9.58 -2.24
N VAL A 64 -9.42 8.41 -2.81
CA VAL A 64 -9.95 7.11 -2.36
C VAL A 64 -8.82 6.11 -2.13
N TRP A 65 -9.07 5.17 -1.22
CA TRP A 65 -8.20 4.03 -1.01
C TRP A 65 -8.56 2.90 -1.97
N SER A 66 -7.54 2.25 -2.52
CA SER A 66 -7.67 1.03 -3.32
C SER A 66 -6.87 -0.08 -2.66
N LEU A 67 -7.46 -1.27 -2.55
CA LEU A 67 -6.75 -2.47 -2.11
C LEU A 67 -6.10 -3.14 -3.31
N THR A 68 -4.82 -3.46 -3.18
CA THR A 68 -4.05 -4.14 -4.22
C THR A 68 -3.37 -5.37 -3.62
N GLU A 69 -3.32 -6.45 -4.39
CA GLU A 69 -2.59 -7.65 -3.99
C GLU A 69 -1.10 -7.34 -3.79
N ASN A 70 -0.56 -7.83 -2.69
CA ASN A 70 0.83 -7.65 -2.31
C ASN A 70 1.49 -9.03 -2.14
N HIS A 71 2.01 -9.53 -3.25
CA HIS A 71 2.77 -10.78 -3.29
C HIS A 71 4.28 -10.57 -3.07
N ARG A 72 4.70 -9.34 -2.75
CA ARG A 72 6.10 -9.04 -2.42
C ARG A 72 6.49 -9.79 -1.16
N SER A 73 7.71 -10.31 -1.12
CA SER A 73 8.22 -11.21 -0.06
C SER A 73 7.66 -12.64 -0.07
N GLN A 74 6.81 -13.00 -1.04
CA GLN A 74 6.41 -14.39 -1.27
C GLN A 74 7.27 -14.99 -2.40
N THR A 75 7.60 -16.28 -2.28
CA THR A 75 8.26 -17.03 -3.36
C THR A 75 7.18 -17.49 -4.33
N VAL A 76 7.26 -17.04 -5.59
CA VAL A 76 6.38 -17.49 -6.67
C VAL A 76 7.15 -18.35 -7.65
N TYR A 77 6.46 -19.26 -8.30
CA TYR A 77 7.03 -20.21 -9.26
C TYR A 77 6.45 -19.97 -10.64
N ARG A 78 7.30 -20.04 -11.67
CA ARG A 78 6.88 -20.05 -13.08
C ARG A 78 6.14 -21.35 -13.41
N THR A 79 4.98 -21.26 -14.04
CA THR A 79 4.20 -22.45 -14.43
C THR A 79 4.87 -23.25 -15.54
N ASP A 80 5.67 -22.59 -16.37
CA ASP A 80 6.39 -23.15 -17.51
C ASP A 80 7.74 -23.79 -17.11
N THR A 81 8.57 -23.04 -16.38
CA THR A 81 9.93 -23.51 -16.03
C THR A 81 10.06 -24.09 -14.63
N ARG A 82 9.05 -23.89 -13.77
CA ARG A 82 9.10 -24.18 -12.32
C ARG A 82 10.16 -23.37 -11.56
N GLU A 83 10.73 -22.35 -12.18
CA GLU A 83 11.74 -21.51 -11.54
C GLU A 83 11.10 -20.59 -10.52
N ALA A 84 11.74 -20.48 -9.36
CA ALA A 84 11.38 -19.52 -8.34
C ALA A 84 11.79 -18.11 -8.77
N PHE A 85 10.89 -17.14 -8.57
CA PHE A 85 11.18 -15.73 -8.74
C PHE A 85 10.44 -14.90 -7.68
N TYR A 86 10.80 -13.62 -7.59
CA TYR A 86 10.23 -12.70 -6.60
C TYR A 86 9.42 -11.62 -7.28
N ILE A 87 8.24 -11.34 -6.73
CA ILE A 87 7.42 -10.20 -7.15
C ILE A 87 7.96 -8.94 -6.47
N GLN A 88 8.24 -7.92 -7.28
CA GLN A 88 8.72 -6.62 -6.82
C GLN A 88 7.62 -5.55 -6.89
N GLU A 89 6.64 -5.75 -7.77
CA GLU A 89 5.55 -4.80 -8.02
C GLU A 89 4.29 -5.20 -7.27
N LEU A 90 3.42 -4.21 -7.03
CA LEU A 90 2.08 -4.46 -6.51
C LEU A 90 1.16 -4.89 -7.66
N GLY A 91 0.20 -5.76 -7.36
CA GLY A 91 -0.79 -6.19 -8.33
C GLY A 91 -1.03 -7.69 -8.34
N PRO A 92 -1.88 -8.16 -9.25
CA PRO A 92 -2.21 -9.57 -9.37
C PRO A 92 -0.97 -10.40 -9.72
N LEU A 93 -0.99 -11.67 -9.34
CA LEU A 93 -0.01 -12.63 -9.82
C LEU A 93 0.04 -12.64 -11.35
N PRO A 94 1.25 -12.65 -11.96
CA PRO A 94 1.38 -12.89 -13.39
C PRO A 94 0.67 -14.19 -13.77
N GLY A 95 0.01 -14.24 -14.92
CA GLY A 95 -0.76 -15.44 -15.33
C GLY A 95 0.09 -16.71 -15.49
N ASN A 96 1.41 -16.57 -15.57
CA ASN A 96 2.38 -17.67 -15.60
C ASN A 96 3.03 -17.94 -14.22
N ALA A 97 2.43 -17.46 -13.13
CA ALA A 97 2.97 -17.56 -11.79
C ALA A 97 1.99 -18.25 -10.82
N ILE A 98 2.52 -19.09 -9.94
CA ILE A 98 1.77 -19.73 -8.85
C ILE A 98 2.52 -19.61 -7.53
N LEU A 99 1.78 -19.51 -6.42
CA LEU A 99 2.35 -19.43 -5.06
C LEU A 99 2.73 -20.80 -4.49
N VAL A 100 2.19 -21.88 -5.05
CA VAL A 100 2.42 -23.25 -4.60
C VAL A 100 3.51 -23.87 -5.48
N SER A 101 4.53 -24.48 -4.88
CA SER A 101 5.49 -25.28 -5.65
C SER A 101 4.74 -26.38 -6.41
N PRO A 102 5.06 -26.63 -7.70
CA PRO A 102 4.43 -27.68 -8.50
C PRO A 102 4.46 -29.08 -7.86
N ASP A 103 5.35 -29.31 -6.88
CA ASP A 103 5.49 -30.58 -6.17
C ASP A 103 4.58 -30.72 -4.93
N GLY A 104 3.71 -29.74 -4.67
CA GLY A 104 2.53 -29.94 -3.79
C GLY A 104 2.83 -30.19 -2.30
N GLU A 105 4.03 -29.87 -1.79
CA GLU A 105 4.26 -29.94 -0.35
C GLU A 105 3.73 -28.67 0.35
N TYR A 106 2.54 -28.81 0.92
CA TYR A 106 2.05 -27.99 2.02
C TYR A 106 3.14 -27.88 3.10
N GLN A 107 3.73 -26.69 3.28
CA GLN A 107 4.49 -26.39 4.49
C GLN A 107 3.46 -25.96 5.55
N LYS A 108 3.22 -26.87 6.50
CA LYS A 108 2.30 -26.76 7.64
C LYS A 108 2.78 -25.76 8.69
#